data_AF-A0A0S2HVL0-F1
#
_entry.id   AF-A0A0S2HVL0-F1
#
_cell.length_a   1.000
_cell.length_b   1.000
_cell.length_c   1.000
_cell.angle_alpha   90.00
_cell.angle_beta   90.00
_cell.angle_gamma   90.00
#
_symmetry.space_group_name_H-M   'P 1'
#
loop_
_entity.id
_entity.type
_entity.pdbx_description
1 polymer ?
#
loop_
_entity_poly.entity_id
_entity_poly.type
_entity_poly.pdbx_seq_one_letter_code
_entity_poly.pdbx_strand_id
1 'polypeptide(L)'
;MMFTKKQTEEVLSKFISRENGLHDVMEMVLDAMMYSEREAFLSGAKSNKGNGYRPLSALGHGHQLELQVPRDRLSQFTPKILAIFREQESYLKEVSFKLYSKGLTTRDISSVMDTIYGGHYSKSKISDISTSFYDQMQAWRNRELDSHYLALYIDGLHVKLKRGNKYETECFYIILGLREDFKREVISIVNFPVESANSWEIIFDQIKARGIETVGIIISDALSGIDKSIAKKFSCPHQKCILHLQRNLLSYVRMSDKKEVANDFREVLSAADPHHNKAIAVSKFKEFKEKWRKKYRSFGQYLDNLDIYPYLTFLDYDVRIRRMLYTTNWIERFNKSARRTLKIRGALPSEEAVLSLITSVAKEQTEGHYSYPIYNFRYEEKLLANKY
;
A
#
# COMPACT_ATOMS: atom_id res chain seq x y z
N MET A 1 2.77 28.79 -54.27
CA MET A 1 2.27 27.78 -55.22
C MET A 1 1.24 26.95 -54.47
N MET A 2 -0.02 26.88 -54.92
CA MET A 2 -0.99 25.96 -54.34
C MET A 2 -0.85 24.62 -55.06
N PHE A 3 -0.37 23.60 -54.36
CA PHE A 3 -0.35 22.23 -54.89
C PHE A 3 -1.78 21.72 -55.01
N THR A 4 -2.05 20.98 -56.09
CA THR A 4 -3.30 20.21 -56.19
C THR A 4 -3.30 19.06 -55.17
N LYS A 5 -4.48 18.53 -54.85
CA LYS A 5 -4.60 17.38 -53.92
C LYS A 5 -3.74 16.20 -54.35
N LYS A 6 -3.75 15.88 -55.65
CA LYS A 6 -2.97 14.78 -56.24
C LYS A 6 -1.46 15.02 -56.14
N GLN A 7 -1.01 16.25 -56.37
CA GLN A 7 0.41 16.62 -56.18
C GLN A 7 0.83 16.55 -54.71
N THR A 8 -0.05 16.91 -53.79
CA THR A 8 0.22 16.82 -52.34
C THR A 8 0.33 15.37 -51.89
N GLU A 9 -0.57 14.50 -52.36
CA GLU A 9 -0.51 13.05 -52.12
C GLU A 9 0.76 12.41 -52.69
N GLU A 10 1.17 12.78 -53.91
CA GLU A 10 2.41 12.29 -54.52
C GLU A 10 3.65 12.73 -53.72
N VAL A 11 3.71 13.99 -53.28
CA VAL A 11 4.81 14.51 -52.48
C VAL A 11 4.88 13.80 -51.12
N LEU A 12 3.76 13.70 -50.41
CA LEU A 12 3.69 12.99 -49.12
C LEU A 12 4.07 11.52 -49.27
N SER A 13 3.57 10.82 -50.29
CA SER A 13 3.91 9.42 -50.55
C SER A 13 5.41 9.23 -50.78
N LYS A 14 6.05 10.18 -51.47
CA LYS A 14 7.51 10.18 -51.71
C LYS A 14 8.33 10.44 -50.44
N PHE A 15 7.78 11.19 -49.48
CA PHE A 15 8.39 11.35 -48.15
C PHE A 15 8.22 10.07 -47.33
N ILE A 16 7.02 9.52 -47.25
CA ILE A 16 6.70 8.30 -46.48
C ILE A 16 7.52 7.10 -46.94
N SER A 17 7.84 6.99 -48.24
CA SER A 17 8.62 5.88 -48.78
C SER A 17 10.11 5.88 -48.38
N ARG A 18 10.59 6.92 -47.69
CA ARG A 18 11.97 7.00 -47.19
C ARG A 18 12.11 6.29 -45.83
N GLU A 19 13.32 5.92 -45.48
CA GLU A 19 13.64 5.51 -44.11
C GLU A 19 13.27 6.65 -43.14
N ASN A 20 12.49 6.36 -42.10
CA ASN A 20 11.87 7.33 -41.18
C ASN A 20 10.89 8.35 -41.81
N GLY A 21 10.47 8.16 -43.07
CA GLY A 21 9.64 9.11 -43.81
C GLY A 21 8.29 9.45 -43.18
N LEU A 22 7.70 8.52 -42.42
CA LEU A 22 6.49 8.78 -41.64
C LEU A 22 6.72 9.81 -40.53
N HIS A 23 7.89 9.80 -39.88
CA HIS A 23 8.24 10.74 -38.82
C HIS A 23 8.42 12.14 -39.37
N ASP A 24 9.16 12.29 -40.46
CA ASP A 24 9.35 13.58 -41.14
C ASP A 24 8.00 14.21 -41.50
N VAL A 25 7.08 13.40 -42.06
CA VAL A 25 5.72 13.88 -42.39
C VAL A 25 4.95 14.27 -41.13
N MET A 26 5.08 13.50 -40.05
CA MET A 26 4.41 13.80 -38.79
C MET A 26 4.92 15.12 -38.18
N GLU A 27 6.23 15.36 -38.17
CA GLU A 27 6.82 16.64 -37.75
C GLU A 27 6.30 17.81 -38.59
N MET A 28 6.31 17.67 -39.92
CA MET A 28 5.80 18.70 -40.83
C MET A 28 4.32 19.02 -40.56
N VAL A 29 3.49 18.01 -40.34
CA VAL A 29 2.07 18.19 -40.04
C VAL A 29 1.90 18.92 -38.71
N LEU A 30 2.61 18.50 -37.66
CA LEU A 30 2.52 19.11 -36.34
C LEU A 30 2.99 20.58 -36.35
N ASP A 31 4.11 20.87 -37.01
CA ASP A 31 4.63 22.23 -37.17
C ASP A 31 3.65 23.11 -37.95
N ALA A 32 3.06 22.59 -39.04
CA ALA A 32 2.07 23.31 -39.83
C ALA A 32 0.79 23.59 -39.02
N MET A 33 0.32 22.61 -38.22
CA MET A 33 -0.84 22.81 -37.37
C MET A 33 -0.57 23.86 -36.27
N MET A 34 0.59 23.80 -35.60
CA MET A 34 0.98 24.81 -34.61
C MET A 34 1.14 26.21 -35.23
N TYR A 35 1.66 26.29 -36.45
CA TYR A 35 1.72 27.55 -37.21
C TYR A 35 0.32 28.11 -37.46
N SER A 36 -0.60 27.27 -37.93
CA SER A 36 -2.00 27.64 -38.18
C SER A 36 -2.69 28.15 -36.90
N GLU A 37 -2.46 27.49 -35.76
CA GLU A 37 -2.94 27.97 -34.46
C GLU A 37 -2.41 29.35 -34.09
N ARG A 38 -1.12 29.62 -34.35
CA ARG A 38 -0.54 30.95 -34.10
C ARG A 38 -1.19 32.01 -34.99
N GLU A 39 -1.37 31.73 -36.28
CA GLU A 39 -1.99 32.70 -37.20
C GLU A 39 -3.43 33.01 -36.77
N ALA A 40 -4.19 31.98 -36.36
CA ALA A 40 -5.51 32.17 -35.78
C ALA A 40 -5.47 33.05 -34.51
N PHE A 41 -4.53 32.82 -33.61
CA PHE A 41 -4.33 33.64 -32.41
C PHE A 41 -3.97 35.10 -32.75
N LEU A 42 -3.04 35.33 -33.68
CA LEU A 42 -2.59 36.67 -34.07
C LEU A 42 -3.65 37.46 -34.83
N SER A 43 -4.57 36.79 -35.55
CA SER A 43 -5.69 37.46 -36.22
C SER A 43 -6.56 38.28 -35.25
N GLY A 44 -6.62 37.87 -33.97
CA GLY A 44 -7.31 38.60 -32.90
C GLY A 44 -6.47 39.65 -32.16
N ALA A 45 -5.16 39.73 -32.41
CA ALA A 45 -4.21 40.52 -31.62
C ALA A 45 -3.51 41.60 -32.46
N LYS A 46 -4.16 42.75 -32.66
CA LYS A 46 -3.70 43.85 -33.55
C LYS A 46 -2.28 44.39 -33.30
N SER A 47 -1.78 44.32 -32.07
CA SER A 47 -0.44 44.80 -31.69
C SER A 47 0.63 43.71 -31.63
N ASN A 48 0.25 42.45 -31.81
CA ASN A 48 1.15 41.30 -31.70
C ASN A 48 1.52 40.76 -33.09
N LYS A 49 2.70 40.17 -33.21
CA LYS A 49 3.21 39.60 -34.47
C LYS A 49 3.98 38.31 -34.18
N GLY A 50 4.11 37.43 -35.17
CA GLY A 50 4.99 36.27 -35.08
C GLY A 50 6.45 36.69 -34.89
N ASN A 51 7.20 35.94 -34.07
CA ASN A 51 8.62 36.20 -33.81
C ASN A 51 9.43 34.89 -33.76
N GLY A 52 9.55 34.25 -34.93
CA GLY A 52 10.36 33.05 -35.11
C GLY A 52 9.77 31.79 -34.47
N TYR A 53 10.65 30.83 -34.23
CA TYR A 53 10.35 29.49 -33.73
C TYR A 53 11.33 29.15 -32.59
N ARG A 54 10.92 28.25 -31.71
CA ARG A 54 11.82 27.59 -30.77
C ARG A 54 11.82 26.09 -31.04
N PRO A 55 12.98 25.42 -30.99
CA PRO A 55 13.02 23.97 -31.06
C PRO A 55 12.36 23.38 -29.81
N LEU A 56 11.68 22.25 -30.00
CA LEU A 56 11.15 21.41 -28.94
C LEU A 56 11.27 19.95 -29.34
N SER A 57 12.05 19.19 -28.57
CA SER A 57 12.06 17.74 -28.67
C SER A 57 10.89 17.15 -27.90
N ALA A 58 10.00 16.42 -28.57
CA ALA A 58 8.83 15.77 -27.98
C ALA A 58 8.80 14.28 -28.33
N LEU A 59 8.22 13.44 -27.48
CA LEU A 59 8.15 12.00 -27.72
C LEU A 59 6.82 11.67 -28.39
N GLY A 60 6.84 11.03 -29.57
CA GLY A 60 5.65 10.66 -30.34
C GLY A 60 5.86 9.33 -31.06
N HIS A 61 4.91 8.40 -30.91
CA HIS A 61 4.94 7.07 -31.54
C HIS A 61 6.28 6.31 -31.40
N GLY A 62 6.85 6.33 -30.19
CA GLY A 62 8.11 5.63 -29.88
C GLY A 62 9.39 6.31 -30.40
N HIS A 63 9.28 7.53 -30.94
CA HIS A 63 10.39 8.29 -31.50
C HIS A 63 10.43 9.70 -30.91
N GLN A 64 11.61 10.32 -30.98
CA GLN A 64 11.81 11.72 -30.64
C GLN A 64 11.54 12.57 -31.89
N LEU A 65 10.57 13.48 -31.77
CA LEU A 65 10.19 14.46 -32.78
C LEU A 65 10.87 15.79 -32.48
N GLU A 66 11.48 16.40 -33.49
CA GLU A 66 12.13 17.70 -33.41
C GLU A 66 11.24 18.80 -33.99
N LEU A 67 10.40 19.38 -33.14
CA LEU A 67 9.37 20.33 -33.56
C LEU A 67 9.86 21.78 -33.53
N GLN A 68 9.38 22.59 -34.48
CA GLN A 68 9.61 24.04 -34.53
C GLN A 68 8.39 24.78 -34.00
N VAL A 69 8.37 25.04 -32.69
CA VAL A 69 7.23 25.69 -32.03
C VAL A 69 7.18 27.19 -32.38
N PRO A 70 6.13 27.66 -33.06
CA PRO A 70 6.02 29.06 -33.47
C PRO A 70 5.79 29.97 -32.26
N ARG A 71 6.42 31.15 -32.26
CA ARG A 71 6.32 32.15 -31.19
C ARG A 71 5.67 33.44 -31.68
N ASP A 72 5.06 34.16 -30.75
CA ASP A 72 4.66 35.56 -30.91
C ASP A 72 5.66 36.49 -30.22
N ARG A 73 5.64 37.78 -30.59
CA ARG A 73 6.57 38.80 -30.08
C ARG A 73 6.35 39.09 -28.60
N LEU A 74 5.10 39.00 -28.13
CA LEU A 74 4.74 39.28 -26.74
C LEU A 74 4.78 38.02 -25.84
N SER A 75 5.13 36.85 -26.37
CA SER A 75 5.18 35.56 -25.67
C SER A 75 3.86 35.19 -24.97
N GLN A 76 2.73 35.52 -25.59
CA GLN A 76 1.37 35.22 -25.09
C GLN A 76 0.76 33.97 -25.74
N PHE A 77 1.30 33.52 -26.88
CA PHE A 77 0.79 32.36 -27.58
C PHE A 77 1.41 31.06 -27.05
N THR A 78 0.57 30.07 -26.76
CA THR A 78 0.99 28.69 -26.52
C THR A 78 0.16 27.75 -27.40
N PRO A 79 0.77 26.95 -28.28
CA PRO A 79 0.02 26.02 -29.11
C PRO A 79 -0.72 24.98 -28.26
N LYS A 80 -1.99 24.73 -28.59
CA LYS A 80 -2.85 23.75 -27.91
C LYS A 80 -2.43 22.33 -28.24
N ILE A 81 -1.93 22.07 -29.45
CA ILE A 81 -1.40 20.74 -29.85
C ILE A 81 -0.29 20.25 -28.91
N LEU A 82 0.49 21.15 -28.31
CA LEU A 82 1.51 20.75 -27.34
C LEU A 82 0.91 20.10 -26.08
N ALA A 83 -0.39 20.28 -25.81
CA ALA A 83 -1.08 19.57 -24.73
C ALA A 83 -1.10 18.05 -24.95
N ILE A 84 -1.18 17.57 -26.20
CA ILE A 84 -1.18 16.13 -26.52
C ILE A 84 0.11 15.47 -26.01
N PHE A 85 1.26 16.10 -26.25
CA PHE A 85 2.55 15.60 -25.77
C PHE A 85 2.67 15.66 -24.24
N ARG A 86 2.10 16.69 -23.61
CA ARG A 86 2.06 16.81 -22.14
C ARG A 86 1.19 15.74 -21.51
N GLU A 87 0.04 15.45 -22.08
CA GLU A 87 -0.87 14.38 -21.65
C GLU A 87 -0.19 13.02 -21.77
N GLN A 88 0.50 12.75 -22.87
CA GLN A 88 1.28 11.53 -23.05
C GLN A 88 2.39 11.40 -21.99
N GLU A 89 3.14 12.47 -21.70
CA GLU A 89 4.15 12.45 -20.64
C GLU A 89 3.54 12.21 -19.25
N SER A 90 2.36 12.77 -18.98
CA SER A 90 1.61 12.52 -17.74
C SER A 90 1.19 11.05 -17.63
N TYR A 91 0.66 10.48 -18.71
CA TYR A 91 0.27 9.07 -18.77
C TYR A 91 1.47 8.14 -18.55
N LEU A 92 2.62 8.42 -19.18
CA LEU A 92 3.86 7.68 -18.97
C LEU A 92 4.28 7.69 -17.50
N LYS A 93 4.23 8.87 -16.85
CA LYS A 93 4.54 9.01 -15.43
C LYS A 93 3.60 8.17 -14.57
N GLU A 94 2.30 8.19 -14.87
CA GLU A 94 1.30 7.40 -14.15
C GLU A 94 1.55 5.88 -14.30
N VAL A 95 1.83 5.41 -15.52
CA VAL A 95 2.14 4.00 -15.78
C VAL A 95 3.44 3.61 -15.07
N SER A 96 4.51 4.39 -15.19
CA SER A 96 5.77 4.17 -14.47
C SER A 96 5.56 4.11 -12.95
N PHE A 97 4.77 5.04 -12.40
CA PHE A 97 4.41 5.05 -10.99
C PHE A 97 3.69 3.77 -10.61
N LYS A 98 2.69 3.34 -11.38
CA LYS A 98 1.94 2.11 -11.13
C LYS A 98 2.83 0.88 -11.19
N LEU A 99 3.72 0.77 -12.17
CA LEU A 99 4.69 -0.33 -12.27
C LEU A 99 5.63 -0.35 -11.05
N TYR A 100 6.15 0.81 -10.64
CA TYR A 100 6.98 0.91 -9.44
C TYR A 100 6.22 0.48 -8.19
N SER A 101 4.97 0.94 -8.06
CA SER A 101 4.01 0.57 -7.02
C SER A 101 3.75 -0.94 -6.92
N LYS A 102 3.85 -1.66 -8.04
CA LYS A 102 3.74 -3.12 -8.14
C LYS A 102 5.05 -3.86 -7.84
N GLY A 103 6.10 -3.15 -7.46
CA GLY A 103 7.38 -3.73 -7.03
C GLY A 103 8.42 -3.83 -8.15
N LEU A 104 8.13 -3.43 -9.38
CA LEU A 104 9.12 -3.43 -10.47
C LEU A 104 10.26 -2.45 -10.16
N THR A 105 11.49 -2.82 -10.47
CA THR A 105 12.65 -1.93 -10.29
C THR A 105 12.69 -0.82 -11.34
N THR A 106 13.48 0.23 -11.12
CA THR A 106 13.69 1.27 -12.14
C THR A 106 14.26 0.71 -13.44
N ARG A 107 15.06 -0.37 -13.36
CA ARG A 107 15.57 -1.09 -14.53
C ARG A 107 14.46 -1.84 -15.27
N ASP A 108 13.58 -2.53 -14.56
CA ASP A 108 12.45 -3.24 -15.17
C ASP A 108 11.50 -2.25 -15.86
N ILE A 109 11.20 -1.12 -15.19
CA ILE A 109 10.37 -0.05 -15.76
C ILE A 109 11.04 0.52 -17.00
N SER A 110 12.34 0.80 -16.94
CA SER A 110 13.09 1.28 -18.12
C SER A 110 13.00 0.31 -19.28
N SER A 111 13.10 -1.00 -19.04
CA SER A 111 12.98 -2.03 -20.08
C SER A 111 11.58 -2.11 -20.67
N VAL A 112 10.54 -1.99 -19.83
CA VAL A 112 9.14 -1.95 -20.29
C VAL A 112 8.89 -0.70 -21.13
N MET A 113 9.39 0.46 -20.68
CA MET A 113 9.22 1.71 -21.41
C MET A 113 9.99 1.70 -22.73
N ASP A 114 11.20 1.14 -22.78
CA ASP A 114 11.97 0.96 -24.01
C ASP A 114 11.24 0.08 -25.02
N THR A 115 10.56 -0.98 -24.55
CA THR A 115 9.78 -1.87 -25.42
C THR A 115 8.57 -1.18 -26.04
N ILE A 116 7.88 -0.32 -25.27
CA ILE A 116 6.62 0.32 -25.72
C ILE A 116 6.89 1.63 -26.48
N TYR A 117 7.92 2.38 -26.07
CA TYR A 117 8.16 3.76 -26.50
C TYR A 117 9.60 4.02 -27.01
N GLY A 118 10.42 2.98 -27.16
CA GLY A 118 11.81 3.11 -27.60
C GLY A 118 12.76 3.72 -26.56
N GLY A 119 14.05 3.80 -26.91
CA GLY A 119 15.15 4.20 -26.02
C GLY A 119 15.17 5.67 -25.60
N HIS A 120 14.07 6.39 -25.80
CA HIS A 120 13.97 7.84 -25.63
C HIS A 120 13.49 8.26 -24.23
N TYR A 121 13.16 7.32 -23.34
CA TYR A 121 12.84 7.64 -21.94
C TYR A 121 14.08 7.57 -21.05
N SER A 122 14.65 8.73 -20.71
CA SER A 122 15.89 8.79 -19.93
C SER A 122 15.74 8.20 -18.52
N LYS A 123 16.81 7.58 -18.01
CA LYS A 123 16.90 7.08 -16.63
C LYS A 123 16.64 8.19 -15.59
N SER A 124 16.98 9.44 -15.91
CA SER A 124 16.72 10.60 -15.04
C SER A 124 15.23 10.79 -14.80
N LYS A 125 14.40 10.73 -15.85
CA LYS A 125 12.94 10.84 -15.71
C LYS A 125 12.33 9.73 -14.84
N ILE A 126 12.88 8.50 -14.91
CA ILE A 126 12.45 7.38 -14.05
C ILE A 126 12.84 7.63 -12.59
N SER A 127 14.02 8.22 -12.35
CA SER A 127 14.49 8.57 -11.01
C SER A 127 13.59 9.64 -10.38
N ASP A 128 13.20 10.68 -11.13
CA ASP A 128 12.29 11.73 -10.64
C ASP A 128 10.92 11.16 -10.20
N ILE A 129 10.43 10.15 -10.93
CA ILE A 129 9.18 9.44 -10.57
C ILE A 129 9.35 8.69 -9.25
N SER A 130 10.52 8.10 -8.98
CA SER A 130 10.76 7.40 -7.71
C SER A 130 10.81 8.36 -6.51
N THR A 131 11.38 9.55 -6.68
CA THR A 131 11.37 10.60 -5.65
C THR A 131 9.93 11.04 -5.35
N SER A 132 9.16 11.38 -6.39
CA SER A 132 7.75 11.75 -6.24
C SER A 132 6.92 10.61 -5.60
N PHE A 133 7.25 9.35 -5.88
CA PHE A 133 6.62 8.20 -5.24
C PHE A 133 6.88 8.19 -3.73
N TYR A 134 8.13 8.40 -3.29
CA TYR A 134 8.45 8.47 -1.86
C TYR A 134 7.70 9.60 -1.15
N ASP A 135 7.67 10.80 -1.74
CA ASP A 135 6.98 11.96 -1.16
C ASP A 135 5.48 11.69 -0.99
N GLN A 136 4.83 11.11 -2.01
CA GLN A 136 3.41 10.75 -1.93
C GLN A 136 3.15 9.67 -0.87
N MET A 137 4.03 8.68 -0.75
CA MET A 137 3.89 7.62 0.25
C MET A 137 4.12 8.17 1.66
N GLN A 138 5.07 9.08 1.84
CA GLN A 138 5.30 9.76 3.11
C GLN A 138 4.11 10.63 3.50
N ALA A 139 3.58 11.43 2.58
CA ALA A 139 2.37 12.22 2.81
C ALA A 139 1.18 11.33 3.21
N TRP A 140 0.98 10.21 2.52
CA TRP A 140 -0.08 9.25 2.87
C TRP A 140 0.13 8.62 4.25
N ARG A 141 1.36 8.28 4.64
CA ARG A 141 1.68 7.77 5.99
C ARG A 141 1.48 8.82 7.08
N ASN A 142 1.52 10.11 6.77
CA ASN A 142 1.38 11.22 7.72
C ASN A 142 -0.01 11.88 7.70
N ARG A 143 -0.96 11.37 6.89
CA ARG A 143 -2.32 11.90 6.80
C ARG A 143 -3.04 11.91 8.16
N GLU A 144 -4.00 12.81 8.32
CA GLU A 144 -4.91 12.79 9.48
C GLU A 144 -5.71 11.48 9.53
N LEU A 145 -6.03 11.04 10.74
CA LEU A 145 -6.77 9.81 11.05
C LEU A 145 -8.08 10.19 11.76
N ASP A 146 -9.06 9.29 11.71
CA ASP A 146 -10.31 9.47 12.47
C ASP A 146 -10.03 9.48 13.97
N SER A 147 -10.85 10.21 14.74
CA SER A 147 -10.73 10.24 16.20
C SER A 147 -11.04 8.90 16.88
N HIS A 148 -11.87 8.08 16.24
CA HIS A 148 -12.29 6.78 16.78
C HIS A 148 -12.14 5.64 15.77
N TYR A 149 -11.60 4.52 16.24
CA TYR A 149 -11.58 3.25 15.52
C TYR A 149 -12.21 2.13 16.35
N LEU A 150 -13.09 1.34 15.73
CA LEU A 150 -13.77 0.22 16.37
C LEU A 150 -12.77 -0.87 16.80
N ALA A 151 -11.78 -1.14 15.94
CA ALA A 151 -10.75 -2.13 16.22
C ALA A 151 -9.43 -1.78 15.53
N LEU A 152 -8.30 -2.02 16.20
CA LEU A 152 -6.97 -1.99 15.60
C LEU A 152 -6.37 -3.39 15.57
N TYR A 153 -5.79 -3.78 14.44
CA TYR A 153 -5.07 -5.04 14.25
C TYR A 153 -3.59 -4.74 14.05
N ILE A 154 -2.74 -5.36 14.85
CA ILE A 154 -1.29 -5.11 14.86
C ILE A 154 -0.54 -6.42 14.58
N ASP A 155 0.39 -6.36 13.62
CA ASP A 155 1.23 -7.50 13.24
C ASP A 155 2.59 -7.02 12.70
N GLY A 156 3.58 -7.91 12.73
CA GLY A 156 4.94 -7.67 12.28
C GLY A 156 5.26 -8.35 10.95
N LEU A 157 5.80 -7.59 10.01
CA LEU A 157 6.30 -8.08 8.74
C LEU A 157 7.84 -8.07 8.71
N HIS A 158 8.45 -9.25 8.80
CA HIS A 158 9.89 -9.41 8.66
C HIS A 158 10.33 -9.31 7.20
N VAL A 159 11.25 -8.38 6.90
CA VAL A 159 11.77 -8.09 5.56
C VAL A 159 13.30 -8.07 5.57
N LYS A 160 13.92 -8.63 4.53
CA LYS A 160 15.38 -8.57 4.34
C LYS A 160 15.79 -7.24 3.72
N LEU A 161 16.68 -6.52 4.40
CA LEU A 161 17.26 -5.25 4.00
C LEU A 161 18.75 -5.40 3.74
N LYS A 162 19.29 -4.57 2.86
CA LYS A 162 20.74 -4.41 2.68
C LYS A 162 21.20 -3.17 3.45
N ARG A 163 21.86 -3.36 4.60
CA ARG A 163 22.48 -2.30 5.41
C ARG A 163 23.99 -2.31 5.15
N GLY A 164 24.47 -1.35 4.36
CA GLY A 164 25.86 -1.32 3.91
C GLY A 164 26.23 -2.61 3.16
N ASN A 165 27.18 -3.38 3.72
CA ASN A 165 27.65 -4.65 3.15
C ASN A 165 26.96 -5.89 3.74
N LYS A 166 25.99 -5.73 4.65
CA LYS A 166 25.29 -6.86 5.29
C LYS A 166 23.82 -6.92 4.89
N TYR A 167 23.27 -8.14 4.93
CA TYR A 167 21.85 -8.38 4.79
C TYR A 167 21.26 -8.70 6.16
N GLU A 168 20.34 -7.87 6.62
CA GLU A 168 19.72 -7.99 7.93
C GLU A 168 18.20 -8.14 7.75
N THR A 169 17.56 -8.89 8.63
CA THR A 169 16.10 -9.03 8.63
C THR A 169 15.55 -8.10 9.69
N GLU A 170 14.78 -7.11 9.28
CA GLU A 170 14.15 -6.15 10.19
C GLU A 170 12.62 -6.34 10.18
N CYS A 171 11.98 -5.97 11.29
CA CYS A 171 10.54 -6.04 11.44
C CYS A 171 9.89 -4.70 11.07
N PHE A 172 8.83 -4.78 10.26
CA PHE A 172 7.96 -3.67 9.92
C PHE A 172 6.61 -3.90 10.58
N TYR A 173 6.29 -3.13 11.61
CA TYR A 173 5.00 -3.21 12.28
C TYR A 173 3.95 -2.46 11.46
N ILE A 174 2.81 -3.11 11.29
CA ILE A 174 1.68 -2.57 10.54
C ILE A 174 0.50 -2.51 11.50
N ILE A 175 -0.23 -1.40 11.46
CA ILE A 175 -1.49 -1.24 12.17
C ILE A 175 -2.61 -1.04 11.16
N LEU A 176 -3.59 -1.94 11.18
CA LEU A 176 -4.80 -1.89 10.37
C LEU A 176 -5.98 -1.50 11.26
N GLY A 177 -6.67 -0.42 10.92
CA GLY A 177 -7.86 0.06 11.62
C GLY A 177 -9.17 -0.37 10.94
N LEU A 178 -10.20 -0.58 11.77
CA LEU A 178 -11.60 -0.67 11.37
C LEU A 178 -12.31 0.62 11.81
N ARG A 179 -12.82 1.38 10.84
CA ARG A 179 -13.49 2.67 11.05
C ARG A 179 -14.94 2.49 11.50
N GLU A 180 -15.56 3.57 11.96
CA GLU A 180 -16.99 3.61 12.33
C GLU A 180 -17.92 3.30 11.14
N ASP A 181 -17.51 3.61 9.91
CA ASP A 181 -18.25 3.25 8.69
C ASP A 181 -18.06 1.77 8.27
N PHE A 182 -17.45 0.97 9.14
CA PHE A 182 -17.14 -0.46 8.99
C PHE A 182 -16.15 -0.78 7.87
N LYS A 183 -15.51 0.22 7.27
CA LYS A 183 -14.41 0.02 6.31
C LYS A 183 -13.10 -0.14 7.04
N ARG A 184 -12.11 -0.69 6.33
CA ARG A 184 -10.76 -0.89 6.88
C ARG A 184 -9.79 0.07 6.23
N GLU A 185 -8.70 0.34 6.92
CA GLU A 185 -7.55 1.03 6.34
C GLU A 185 -6.28 0.68 7.11
N VAL A 186 -5.13 0.80 6.47
CA VAL A 186 -3.85 0.73 7.19
C VAL A 186 -3.55 2.12 7.74
N ILE A 187 -3.45 2.24 9.07
CA ILE A 187 -3.25 3.53 9.73
C ILE A 187 -1.76 3.86 9.86
N SER A 188 -0.90 2.85 10.06
CA SER A 188 0.52 3.07 10.32
C SER A 188 1.36 1.89 9.82
N ILE A 189 2.54 2.23 9.29
CA ILE A 189 3.59 1.30 8.87
C ILE A 189 4.90 1.88 9.39
N VAL A 190 5.55 1.16 10.30
CA VAL A 190 6.74 1.64 11.01
C VAL A 190 7.79 0.56 11.07
N ASN A 191 9.04 0.95 10.89
CA ASN A 191 10.17 0.07 11.09
C ASN A 191 10.83 0.39 12.43
N PHE A 192 11.13 -0.65 13.18
CA PHE A 192 12.01 -0.55 14.35
C PHE A 192 13.08 -1.62 14.20
N PRO A 193 14.34 -1.22 13.95
CA PRO A 193 15.43 -2.18 13.77
C PRO A 193 15.66 -3.08 14.99
N VAL A 194 15.28 -2.63 16.19
CA VAL A 194 15.37 -3.38 17.44
C VAL A 194 14.01 -3.37 18.14
N GLU A 195 13.53 -4.56 18.52
CA GLU A 195 12.33 -4.68 19.35
C GLU A 195 12.60 -4.12 20.75
N SER A 196 11.96 -3.02 21.12
CA SER A 196 12.02 -2.47 22.47
C SER A 196 10.63 -2.05 22.94
N ALA A 197 10.36 -2.14 24.24
CA ALA A 197 9.09 -1.67 24.79
C ALA A 197 8.87 -0.17 24.54
N ASN A 198 9.95 0.62 24.47
CA ASN A 198 9.90 2.05 24.13
C ASN A 198 9.39 2.29 22.70
N SER A 199 9.55 1.33 21.79
CA SER A 199 9.13 1.47 20.40
C SER A 199 7.61 1.61 20.26
N TRP A 200 6.82 0.85 21.04
CA TRP A 200 5.36 0.88 20.94
C TRP A 200 4.74 2.18 21.47
N GLU A 201 5.29 2.76 22.53
CA GLU A 201 4.83 4.06 23.01
C GLU A 201 4.99 5.15 21.95
N ILE A 202 6.12 5.16 21.24
CA ILE A 202 6.37 6.10 20.13
C ILE A 202 5.34 5.91 19.02
N ILE A 203 5.06 4.66 18.62
CA ILE A 203 4.07 4.36 17.57
C ILE A 203 2.68 4.86 17.98
N PHE A 204 2.28 4.60 19.22
CA PHE A 204 0.98 5.02 19.73
C PHE A 204 0.89 6.55 19.86
N ASP A 205 1.96 7.23 20.26
CA ASP A 205 1.99 8.69 20.29
C ASP A 205 1.89 9.29 18.88
N GLN A 206 2.52 8.68 17.87
CA GLN A 206 2.42 9.13 16.49
C GLN A 206 1.01 9.01 15.91
N ILE A 207 0.31 7.89 16.14
CA ILE A 207 -1.07 7.75 15.64
C ILE A 207 -2.06 8.64 16.41
N LYS A 208 -1.81 8.90 17.70
CA LYS A 208 -2.58 9.88 18.47
C LYS A 208 -2.37 11.30 17.98
N ALA A 209 -1.13 11.70 17.72
CA ALA A 209 -0.81 13.02 17.17
C ALA A 209 -1.43 13.25 15.78
N ARG A 210 -1.77 12.17 15.06
CA ARG A 210 -2.47 12.20 13.77
C ARG A 210 -3.99 12.21 13.89
N GLY A 211 -4.56 12.08 15.09
CA GLY A 211 -5.98 12.26 15.34
C GLY A 211 -6.64 11.17 16.20
N ILE A 212 -6.05 9.99 16.38
CA ILE A 212 -6.71 8.90 17.13
C ILE A 212 -6.82 9.27 18.61
N GLU A 213 -8.03 9.31 19.14
CA GLU A 213 -8.30 9.56 20.55
C GLU A 213 -8.68 8.27 21.28
N THR A 214 -9.62 7.51 20.71
CA THR A 214 -10.18 6.31 21.34
C THR A 214 -10.19 5.11 20.39
N VAL A 215 -10.06 3.92 20.97
CA VAL A 215 -10.05 2.64 20.25
C VAL A 215 -10.97 1.66 20.98
N GLY A 216 -11.86 0.99 20.25
CA GLY A 216 -12.79 0.03 20.85
C GLY A 216 -12.10 -1.25 21.35
N ILE A 217 -11.22 -1.84 20.55
CA ILE A 217 -10.41 -3.01 20.93
C ILE A 217 -9.11 -3.05 20.13
N ILE A 218 -8.01 -3.51 20.75
CA ILE A 218 -6.76 -3.80 20.05
C ILE A 218 -6.58 -5.32 19.94
N ILE A 219 -6.26 -5.79 18.74
CA ILE A 219 -5.95 -7.18 18.42
C ILE A 219 -4.49 -7.25 17.97
N SER A 220 -3.67 -8.06 18.63
CA SER A 220 -2.28 -8.26 18.21
C SER A 220 -1.85 -9.71 18.34
N ASP A 221 -0.71 -10.06 17.74
CA ASP A 221 0.04 -11.23 18.19
C ASP A 221 0.69 -10.99 19.56
N ALA A 222 1.38 -11.98 20.11
CA ALA A 222 2.19 -11.91 21.32
C ALA A 222 3.50 -11.11 21.10
N LEU A 223 3.35 -9.85 20.68
CA LEU A 223 4.47 -8.93 20.43
C LEU A 223 5.07 -8.44 21.76
N SER A 224 6.39 -8.46 21.85
CA SER A 224 7.14 -8.07 23.05
C SER A 224 6.82 -6.63 23.48
N GLY A 225 6.39 -6.44 24.73
CA GLY A 225 6.18 -5.12 25.35
C GLY A 225 4.92 -4.36 24.91
N ILE A 226 4.11 -4.91 23.99
CA ILE A 226 2.93 -4.20 23.48
C ILE A 226 1.84 -4.06 24.55
N ASP A 227 1.64 -5.08 25.39
CA ASP A 227 0.59 -5.11 26.42
C ASP A 227 0.68 -3.89 27.37
N LYS A 228 1.89 -3.59 27.85
CA LYS A 228 2.17 -2.47 28.74
C LYS A 228 1.94 -1.13 28.05
N SER A 229 2.33 -1.04 26.78
CA SER A 229 2.19 0.20 25.99
C SER A 229 0.73 0.47 25.66
N ILE A 230 -0.06 -0.57 25.36
CA ILE A 230 -1.51 -0.46 25.18
C ILE A 230 -2.13 0.05 26.47
N ALA A 231 -1.88 -0.59 27.62
CA ALA A 231 -2.45 -0.19 28.90
C ALA A 231 -2.11 1.25 29.31
N LYS A 232 -0.95 1.77 28.89
CA LYS A 232 -0.53 3.15 29.16
C LYS A 232 -1.16 4.18 28.21
N LYS A 233 -1.35 3.82 26.95
CA LYS A 233 -1.77 4.76 25.90
C LYS A 233 -3.26 4.68 25.57
N PHE A 234 -3.90 3.53 25.73
CA PHE A 234 -5.31 3.32 25.39
C PHE A 234 -6.06 2.62 26.52
N SER A 235 -7.21 3.17 26.89
CA SER A 235 -8.13 2.56 27.85
C SER A 235 -9.08 1.58 27.15
N CYS A 236 -8.53 0.59 26.44
CA CYS A 236 -9.31 -0.37 25.65
C CYS A 236 -8.94 -1.82 25.97
N PRO A 237 -9.87 -2.78 25.78
CA PRO A 237 -9.55 -4.20 25.84
C PRO A 237 -8.48 -4.61 24.82
N HIS A 238 -7.68 -5.61 25.19
CA HIS A 238 -6.68 -6.23 24.34
C HIS A 238 -7.00 -7.70 24.10
N GLN A 239 -6.97 -8.12 22.83
CA GLN A 239 -7.13 -9.50 22.39
C GLN A 239 -5.84 -9.99 21.72
N LYS A 240 -5.24 -11.05 22.26
CA LYS A 240 -4.11 -11.74 21.64
C LYS A 240 -4.59 -12.76 20.61
N CYS A 241 -3.87 -12.88 19.49
CA CYS A 241 -4.27 -13.74 18.38
C CYS A 241 -4.28 -15.22 18.78
N ILE A 242 -5.43 -15.86 18.64
CA ILE A 242 -5.61 -17.28 18.96
C ILE A 242 -4.91 -18.17 17.95
N LEU A 243 -4.82 -17.78 16.68
CA LEU A 243 -4.15 -18.61 15.67
C LEU A 243 -2.65 -18.76 15.99
N HIS A 244 -2.00 -17.69 16.46
CA HIS A 244 -0.62 -17.75 16.91
C HIS A 244 -0.47 -18.58 18.19
N LEU A 245 -1.41 -18.44 19.14
CA LEU A 245 -1.45 -19.33 20.30
C LEU A 245 -1.58 -20.79 19.88
N GLN A 246 -2.50 -21.13 18.97
CA GLN A 246 -2.68 -22.49 18.47
C GLN A 246 -1.42 -23.03 17.80
N ARG A 247 -0.73 -22.22 16.96
CA ARG A 247 0.56 -22.59 16.37
C ARG A 247 1.59 -22.92 17.45
N ASN A 248 1.68 -22.09 18.50
CA ASN A 248 2.59 -22.32 19.64
C ASN A 248 2.19 -23.56 20.45
N LEU A 249 0.91 -23.77 20.77
CA LEU A 249 0.45 -24.97 21.48
C LEU A 249 0.82 -26.24 20.71
N LEU A 250 0.63 -26.24 19.39
CA LEU A 250 0.91 -27.39 18.53
C LEU A 250 2.41 -27.66 18.30
N SER A 251 3.32 -26.74 18.63
CA SER A 251 4.76 -27.00 18.54
C SER A 251 5.29 -27.87 19.67
N TYR A 252 4.57 -28.00 20.79
CA TYR A 252 4.95 -28.82 21.94
C TYR A 252 4.54 -30.30 21.82
N VAL A 253 3.77 -30.66 20.80
CA VAL A 253 3.16 -31.99 20.68
C VAL A 253 3.56 -32.70 19.39
N ARG A 254 3.58 -34.03 19.43
CA ARG A 254 3.92 -34.86 18.26
C ARG A 254 2.84 -34.78 17.20
N MET A 255 3.21 -35.01 15.94
CA MET A 255 2.29 -34.93 14.80
C MET A 255 1.01 -35.76 14.96
N SER A 256 1.09 -36.95 15.57
CA SER A 256 -0.06 -37.84 15.81
C SER A 256 -1.14 -37.21 16.68
N ASP A 257 -0.76 -36.35 17.62
CA ASP A 257 -1.68 -35.79 18.63
C ASP A 257 -2.19 -34.40 18.25
N LYS A 258 -1.57 -33.73 17.26
CA LYS A 258 -1.92 -32.34 16.90
C LYS A 258 -3.40 -32.15 16.59
N LYS A 259 -4.03 -33.13 15.94
CA LYS A 259 -5.46 -33.07 15.60
C LYS A 259 -6.34 -33.09 16.85
N GLU A 260 -6.01 -33.95 17.81
CA GLU A 260 -6.76 -34.06 19.07
C GLU A 260 -6.58 -32.81 19.92
N VAL A 261 -5.34 -32.34 20.10
CA VAL A 261 -5.02 -31.10 20.83
C VAL A 261 -5.78 -29.91 20.24
N ALA A 262 -5.77 -29.77 18.91
CA ALA A 262 -6.47 -28.68 18.23
C ALA A 262 -8.00 -28.76 18.40
N ASN A 263 -8.56 -29.97 18.50
CA ASN A 263 -9.99 -30.16 18.74
C ASN A 263 -10.36 -29.82 20.18
N ASP A 264 -9.64 -30.34 21.17
CA ASP A 264 -9.87 -30.03 22.57
C ASP A 264 -9.74 -28.51 22.83
N PHE A 265 -8.70 -27.88 22.25
CA PHE A 265 -8.54 -26.43 22.39
C PHE A 265 -9.64 -25.64 21.68
N ARG A 266 -10.25 -26.17 20.61
CA ARG A 266 -11.40 -25.53 19.98
C ARG A 266 -12.61 -25.52 20.92
N GLU A 267 -12.79 -26.54 21.74
CA GLU A 267 -13.86 -26.61 22.74
C GLU A 267 -13.65 -25.63 23.90
N VAL A 268 -12.40 -25.32 24.24
CA VAL A 268 -12.07 -24.23 25.19
C VAL A 268 -12.61 -22.90 24.68
N LEU A 269 -12.51 -22.66 23.36
CA LEU A 269 -12.87 -21.39 22.75
C LEU A 269 -14.36 -21.26 22.42
N SER A 270 -14.97 -22.33 21.87
CA SER A 270 -16.37 -22.41 21.45
C SER A 270 -16.94 -21.10 20.88
N ALA A 271 -16.20 -20.46 19.97
CA ALA A 271 -16.47 -19.08 19.55
C ALA A 271 -17.83 -18.85 18.87
N ALA A 272 -18.47 -19.92 18.39
CA ALA A 272 -19.78 -19.87 17.74
C ALA A 272 -20.97 -20.07 18.69
N ASP A 273 -20.71 -20.41 19.96
CA ASP A 273 -21.76 -20.63 20.97
C ASP A 273 -22.08 -19.31 21.70
N PRO A 274 -23.32 -18.78 21.56
CA PRO A 274 -23.74 -17.55 22.24
C PRO A 274 -23.72 -17.64 23.77
N HIS A 275 -23.87 -18.83 24.34
CA HIS A 275 -23.89 -19.05 25.79
C HIS A 275 -22.48 -19.28 26.36
N HIS A 276 -21.48 -19.49 25.51
CA HIS A 276 -20.10 -19.66 25.93
C HIS A 276 -19.48 -18.31 26.30
N ASN A 277 -18.92 -18.25 27.51
CA ASN A 277 -18.34 -17.06 28.11
C ASN A 277 -16.95 -17.35 28.70
N LYS A 278 -16.26 -16.31 29.17
CA LYS A 278 -14.90 -16.42 29.73
C LYS A 278 -14.78 -17.41 30.89
N ALA A 279 -15.76 -17.48 31.79
CA ALA A 279 -15.72 -18.38 32.94
C ALA A 279 -15.77 -19.86 32.49
N ILE A 280 -16.63 -20.17 31.51
CA ILE A 280 -16.72 -21.52 30.92
C ILE A 280 -15.41 -21.85 30.18
N ALA A 281 -14.89 -20.91 29.39
CA ALA A 281 -13.63 -21.09 28.67
C ALA A 281 -12.45 -21.36 29.62
N VAL A 282 -12.34 -20.62 30.72
CA VAL A 282 -11.30 -20.84 31.75
C VAL A 282 -11.46 -22.20 32.42
N SER A 283 -12.69 -22.65 32.72
CA SER A 283 -12.93 -23.99 33.25
C SER A 283 -12.45 -25.08 32.30
N LYS A 284 -12.86 -24.99 31.03
CA LYS A 284 -12.41 -25.94 29.99
C LYS A 284 -10.91 -25.89 29.75
N PHE A 285 -10.29 -24.72 29.87
CA PHE A 285 -8.84 -24.60 29.75
C PHE A 285 -8.11 -25.35 30.89
N LYS A 286 -8.67 -25.37 32.11
CA LYS A 286 -8.13 -26.19 33.21
C LYS A 286 -8.22 -27.68 32.88
N GLU A 287 -9.35 -28.15 32.37
CA GLU A 287 -9.53 -29.55 31.94
C GLU A 287 -8.54 -29.92 30.82
N PHE A 288 -8.41 -29.06 29.82
CA PHE A 288 -7.43 -29.19 28.73
C PHE A 288 -6.00 -29.32 29.29
N LYS A 289 -5.62 -28.45 30.23
CA LYS A 289 -4.30 -28.47 30.88
C LYS A 289 -4.05 -29.79 31.62
N GLU A 290 -5.03 -30.25 32.40
CA GLU A 290 -4.92 -31.50 33.16
C GLU A 290 -4.85 -32.75 32.28
N LYS A 291 -5.53 -32.75 31.13
CA LYS A 291 -5.42 -33.82 30.13
C LYS A 291 -4.01 -33.89 29.54
N TRP A 292 -3.52 -32.78 29.00
CA TRP A 292 -2.31 -32.80 28.17
C TRP A 292 -1.00 -32.76 28.97
N ARG A 293 -1.01 -32.22 30.20
CA ARG A 293 0.18 -32.24 31.07
C ARG A 293 0.67 -33.66 31.41
N LYS A 294 -0.24 -34.63 31.45
CA LYS A 294 0.07 -36.04 31.76
C LYS A 294 0.89 -36.71 30.65
N LYS A 295 0.69 -36.26 29.40
CA LYS A 295 1.37 -36.80 28.21
C LYS A 295 2.62 -36.01 27.84
N TYR A 296 2.63 -34.70 28.10
CA TYR A 296 3.70 -33.80 27.72
C TYR A 296 4.10 -32.86 28.88
N ARG A 297 5.20 -33.18 29.57
CA ARG A 297 5.69 -32.39 30.71
C ARG A 297 6.00 -30.93 30.34
N SER A 298 6.74 -30.71 29.25
CA SER A 298 7.10 -29.37 28.78
C SER A 298 5.88 -28.56 28.33
N PHE A 299 4.88 -29.23 27.74
CA PHE A 299 3.63 -28.60 27.36
C PHE A 299 2.83 -28.17 28.59
N GLY A 300 2.74 -29.03 29.62
CA GLY A 300 2.16 -28.69 30.91
C GLY A 300 2.82 -27.43 31.50
N GLN A 301 4.15 -27.42 31.62
CA GLN A 301 4.90 -26.24 32.12
C GLN A 301 4.62 -24.95 31.33
N TYR A 302 4.49 -25.05 30.01
CA TYR A 302 4.10 -23.90 29.18
C TYR A 302 2.69 -23.42 29.54
N LEU A 303 1.71 -24.33 29.64
CA LEU A 303 0.32 -24.01 30.01
C LEU A 303 0.19 -23.45 31.42
N ASP A 304 1.06 -23.87 32.35
CA ASP A 304 1.13 -23.32 33.72
C ASP A 304 1.49 -21.84 33.74
N ASN A 305 2.34 -21.40 32.82
CA ASN A 305 2.81 -20.02 32.73
C ASN A 305 2.01 -19.16 31.74
N LEU A 306 1.09 -19.77 30.99
CA LEU A 306 0.28 -19.07 29.99
C LEU A 306 -0.87 -18.32 30.66
N ASP A 307 -0.84 -16.99 30.58
CA ASP A 307 -2.03 -16.18 30.86
C ASP A 307 -3.02 -16.28 29.70
N ILE A 308 -4.12 -17.00 29.93
CA ILE A 308 -5.16 -17.24 28.93
C ILE A 308 -6.12 -16.06 28.76
N TYR A 309 -6.23 -15.14 29.73
CA TYR A 309 -7.26 -14.10 29.73
C TYR A 309 -7.20 -13.18 28.50
N PRO A 310 -6.02 -12.67 28.07
CA PRO A 310 -5.91 -11.85 26.86
C PRO A 310 -6.31 -12.60 25.58
N TYR A 311 -6.34 -13.94 25.59
CA TYR A 311 -6.78 -14.74 24.44
C TYR A 311 -8.30 -14.97 24.42
N LEU A 312 -9.00 -14.64 25.50
CA LEU A 312 -10.44 -14.86 25.66
C LEU A 312 -11.27 -13.58 25.63
N THR A 313 -10.65 -12.41 25.43
CA THR A 313 -11.33 -11.09 25.37
C THR A 313 -12.46 -11.05 24.35
N PHE A 314 -12.32 -11.73 23.21
CA PHE A 314 -13.33 -11.82 22.16
C PHE A 314 -14.67 -12.39 22.65
N LEU A 315 -14.70 -13.17 23.74
CA LEU A 315 -15.95 -13.75 24.27
C LEU A 315 -16.90 -12.71 24.87
N ASP A 316 -16.41 -11.50 25.19
CA ASP A 316 -17.24 -10.40 25.70
C ASP A 316 -18.06 -9.70 24.61
N TYR A 317 -17.84 -10.09 23.36
CA TYR A 317 -18.42 -9.50 22.15
C TYR A 317 -19.41 -10.45 21.49
N ASP A 318 -20.25 -9.87 20.64
CA ASP A 318 -21.29 -10.56 19.88
C ASP A 318 -20.71 -11.71 19.03
N VAL A 319 -21.41 -12.85 19.06
CA VAL A 319 -21.02 -14.09 18.38
C VAL A 319 -20.70 -13.89 16.89
N ARG A 320 -21.35 -12.92 16.24
CA ARG A 320 -21.17 -12.58 14.81
C ARG A 320 -19.79 -12.00 14.52
N ILE A 321 -19.14 -11.39 15.51
CA ILE A 321 -17.82 -10.75 15.34
C ILE A 321 -16.67 -11.47 16.02
N ARG A 322 -16.95 -12.40 16.94
CA ARG A 322 -15.94 -13.21 17.66
C ARG A 322 -14.83 -13.74 16.75
N ARG A 323 -15.18 -14.34 15.61
CA ARG A 323 -14.22 -14.89 14.62
C ARG A 323 -13.31 -13.85 13.96
N MET A 324 -13.77 -12.61 13.87
CA MET A 324 -13.00 -11.50 13.32
C MET A 324 -12.09 -10.86 14.38
N LEU A 325 -12.45 -10.95 15.66
CA LEU A 325 -11.64 -10.41 16.77
C LEU A 325 -10.54 -11.38 17.21
N TYR A 326 -10.82 -12.69 17.27
CA TYR A 326 -9.85 -13.63 17.85
C TYR A 326 -8.67 -13.98 16.92
N THR A 327 -8.67 -13.49 15.68
CA THR A 327 -7.61 -13.73 14.69
C THR A 327 -7.07 -12.43 14.13
N THR A 328 -5.82 -12.44 13.67
CA THR A 328 -5.20 -11.35 12.90
C THR A 328 -5.30 -11.58 11.38
N ASN A 329 -6.32 -12.33 10.91
CA ASN A 329 -6.43 -12.76 9.51
C ASN A 329 -6.43 -11.59 8.51
N TRP A 330 -7.01 -10.43 8.85
CA TRP A 330 -7.05 -9.28 7.94
C TRP A 330 -5.66 -8.72 7.68
N ILE A 331 -4.84 -8.60 8.71
CA ILE A 331 -3.46 -8.12 8.60
C ILE A 331 -2.51 -9.21 8.09
N GLU A 332 -2.75 -10.50 8.39
CA GLU A 332 -2.01 -11.60 7.75
C GLU A 332 -2.21 -11.59 6.20
N ARG A 333 -3.44 -11.31 5.74
CA ARG A 333 -3.74 -11.15 4.30
C ARG A 333 -3.04 -9.94 3.72
N PHE A 334 -3.02 -8.81 4.43
CA PHE A 334 -2.24 -7.63 4.04
C PHE A 334 -0.76 -7.98 3.90
N ASN A 335 -0.19 -8.62 4.92
CA ASN A 335 1.21 -9.05 4.95
C ASN A 335 1.54 -9.96 3.76
N LYS A 336 0.63 -10.85 3.35
CA LYS A 336 0.81 -11.66 2.14
C LYS A 336 0.88 -10.82 0.86
N SER A 337 0.03 -9.81 0.72
CA SER A 337 0.06 -8.87 -0.41
C SER A 337 1.35 -8.04 -0.42
N ALA A 338 1.75 -7.50 0.73
CA ALA A 338 3.01 -6.77 0.88
C ALA A 338 4.22 -7.64 0.52
N ARG A 339 4.32 -8.86 1.06
CA ARG A 339 5.39 -9.83 0.72
C ARG A 339 5.46 -10.09 -0.78
N ARG A 340 4.33 -10.20 -1.47
CA ARG A 340 4.31 -10.41 -2.94
C ARG A 340 4.99 -9.26 -3.67
N THR A 341 4.67 -8.01 -3.31
CA THR A 341 5.27 -6.81 -3.90
C THR A 341 6.77 -6.72 -3.60
N LEU A 342 7.18 -6.98 -2.35
CA LEU A 342 8.58 -6.90 -1.94
C LEU A 342 9.45 -8.00 -2.57
N LYS A 343 8.89 -9.20 -2.78
CA LYS A 343 9.61 -10.37 -3.30
C LYS A 343 10.25 -10.11 -4.67
N ILE A 344 9.66 -9.25 -5.50
CA ILE A 344 10.19 -8.92 -6.84
C ILE A 344 11.61 -8.32 -6.76
N ARG A 345 11.91 -7.53 -5.72
CA ARG A 345 13.18 -6.80 -5.60
C ARG A 345 14.26 -7.52 -4.79
N GLY A 346 13.95 -8.68 -4.21
CA GLY A 346 14.89 -9.40 -3.34
C GLY A 346 15.24 -8.59 -2.08
N ALA A 347 16.48 -8.11 -1.99
CA ALA A 347 16.94 -7.27 -0.89
C ALA A 347 16.81 -5.78 -1.24
N LEU A 348 16.06 -5.05 -0.41
CA LEU A 348 15.77 -3.64 -0.65
C LEU A 348 16.93 -2.75 -0.16
N PRO A 349 17.19 -1.62 -0.86
CA PRO A 349 18.37 -0.79 -0.63
C PRO A 349 18.27 0.10 0.62
N SER A 350 17.06 0.36 1.10
CA SER A 350 16.81 1.19 2.27
C SER A 350 15.47 0.83 2.91
N GLU A 351 15.31 1.23 4.17
CA GLU A 351 14.04 1.15 4.91
C GLU A 351 12.92 1.91 4.21
N GLU A 352 13.18 3.14 3.74
CA GLU A 352 12.20 3.96 3.03
C GLU A 352 11.69 3.27 1.75
N ALA A 353 12.55 2.53 1.04
CA ALA A 353 12.12 1.75 -0.11
C ALA A 353 11.10 0.66 0.28
N VAL A 354 11.25 0.04 1.46
CA VAL A 354 10.29 -0.94 1.98
C VAL A 354 9.01 -0.23 2.42
N LEU A 355 9.13 0.81 3.24
CA LEU A 355 8.00 1.58 3.77
C LEU A 355 7.11 2.04 2.62
N SER A 356 7.69 2.63 1.59
CA SER A 356 6.92 3.16 0.47
C SER A 356 6.28 2.09 -0.42
N LEU A 357 6.91 0.92 -0.60
CA LEU A 357 6.24 -0.20 -1.30
C LEU A 357 5.10 -0.80 -0.48
N ILE A 358 5.27 -0.98 0.84
CA ILE A 358 4.18 -1.43 1.72
C ILE A 358 3.06 -0.38 1.76
N THR A 359 3.40 0.91 1.77
CA THR A 359 2.45 2.02 1.73
C THR A 359 1.63 2.02 0.44
N SER A 360 2.27 1.77 -0.70
CA SER A 360 1.57 1.63 -1.98
C SER A 360 0.54 0.49 -1.96
N VAL A 361 0.91 -0.66 -1.37
CA VAL A 361 -0.03 -1.78 -1.19
C VAL A 361 -1.16 -1.39 -0.23
N ALA A 362 -0.86 -0.68 0.87
CA ALA A 362 -1.86 -0.19 1.81
C ALA A 362 -2.87 0.76 1.18
N LYS A 363 -2.39 1.73 0.39
CA LYS A 363 -3.24 2.66 -0.37
C LYS A 363 -4.16 1.91 -1.32
N GLU A 364 -3.62 1.00 -2.12
CA GLU A 364 -4.42 0.20 -3.07
C GLU A 364 -5.45 -0.71 -2.38
N GLN A 365 -5.12 -1.32 -1.24
CA GLN A 365 -6.10 -2.11 -0.49
C GLN A 365 -7.21 -1.25 0.11
N THR A 366 -6.87 -0.05 0.59
CA THR A 366 -7.81 0.95 1.14
C THR A 366 -8.82 1.38 0.08
N GLU A 367 -8.34 1.70 -1.13
CA GLU A 367 -9.17 2.08 -2.28
C GLU A 367 -9.97 0.89 -2.84
N GLY A 368 -9.44 -0.33 -2.73
CA GLY A 368 -10.05 -1.55 -3.24
C GLY A 368 -10.81 -2.36 -2.18
N HIS A 369 -10.25 -3.49 -1.76
CA HIS A 369 -10.94 -4.48 -0.91
C HIS A 369 -11.39 -3.97 0.47
N TYR A 370 -10.73 -2.96 1.01
CA TYR A 370 -11.07 -2.42 2.32
C TYR A 370 -12.16 -1.35 2.28
N SER A 371 -12.51 -0.88 1.08
CA SER A 371 -13.68 -0.01 0.87
C SER A 371 -15.02 -0.72 1.14
N TYR A 372 -15.02 -2.06 1.14
CA TYR A 372 -16.19 -2.88 1.45
C TYR A 372 -16.44 -2.95 2.96
N PRO A 373 -17.59 -2.45 3.45
CA PRO A 373 -17.90 -2.41 4.87
C PRO A 373 -18.20 -3.79 5.46
N ILE A 374 -17.81 -4.01 6.72
CA ILE A 374 -18.05 -5.24 7.47
C ILE A 374 -19.22 -5.05 8.42
N TYR A 375 -20.43 -5.16 7.88
CA TYR A 375 -21.68 -4.85 8.58
C TYR A 375 -21.95 -5.68 9.84
N ASN A 376 -21.28 -6.81 10.06
CA ASN A 376 -21.43 -7.56 11.30
C ASN A 376 -21.05 -6.75 12.55
N PHE A 377 -20.18 -5.74 12.42
CA PHE A 377 -19.81 -4.85 13.53
C PHE A 377 -20.93 -3.87 13.93
N ARG A 378 -21.96 -3.70 13.10
CA ARG A 378 -23.13 -2.86 13.44
C ARG A 378 -23.92 -3.38 14.64
N TYR A 379 -23.72 -4.65 14.99
CA TYR A 379 -24.41 -5.31 16.08
C TYR A 379 -23.66 -5.27 17.41
N GLU A 380 -22.47 -4.65 17.43
CA GLU A 380 -21.69 -4.47 18.65
C GLU A 380 -21.69 -3.01 19.05
N GLU A 381 -22.75 -2.60 19.76
CA GLU A 381 -22.94 -1.21 20.19
C GLU A 381 -21.81 -0.74 21.12
N LYS A 382 -21.19 -1.63 21.90
CA LYS A 382 -20.06 -1.29 22.78
C LYS A 382 -18.89 -0.67 22.03
N LEU A 383 -18.65 -1.11 20.79
CA LEU A 383 -17.58 -0.57 19.95
C LEU A 383 -17.94 0.78 19.34
N LEU A 384 -19.24 1.08 19.18
CA LEU A 384 -19.74 2.34 18.60
C LEU A 384 -19.97 3.43 19.66
N ALA A 385 -20.28 3.02 20.90
CA ALA A 385 -20.72 3.91 21.98
C ALA A 385 -19.58 4.49 22.83
N ASN A 386 -18.33 4.05 22.65
CA ASN A 386 -17.16 4.51 23.42
C ASN A 386 -16.66 5.91 22.98
N LYS A 387 -17.58 6.89 22.91
CA LYS A 387 -17.31 8.31 22.63
C LYS A 387 -17.16 9.18 23.89
N TYR A 388 -17.01 8.58 25.07
CA TYR A 388 -17.03 9.31 26.35
C TYR A 388 -15.73 9.17 27.12
#